data_AF-A0A9Y3S7M7-F1
#
_entry.id   AF-A0A9Y3S7M7-F1
#
_cell.length_a   1.000
_cell.length_b   1.000
_cell.length_c   1.000
_cell.angle_alpha   90.00
_cell.angle_beta   90.00
_cell.angle_gamma   90.00
#
_symmetry.space_group_name_H-M   'P 1'
#
loop_
_entity.id
_entity.type
_entity.pdbx_description
1 polymer ?
#
loop_
_entity_poly.entity_id
_entity_poly.type
_entity_poly.pdbx_seq_one_letter_code
_entity_poly.pdbx_strand_id
1 'polypeptide(L)'
;MFYQLGVRSMGLTHSCNTPWAESSSTFYPVYKRENNSLTSFGKVVVEEMNRLGMIVDLSHTSWNTSFAVLSHSKAPVIFSHSSSYSICNHSRNVPDNLLLELKKNQGLIMVNLHNTFVSCRDEANISHVADHFDYIKKLIGAESIGIGGDYEGATSFPHGLEDVSKYPALIQELLRRNWTENELAGVLRHNFLRVFEQVERVRDQLSSNLPSEVQIPFEEAHNPCRLVLRRPDPRSLPSDQSSGAEGGLPGLLILATVLVLSRIFLIE
;
A
#
# COMPACT_ATOMS: atom_id res chain seq x y z
N MET A 1 -9.90 3.37 -9.17
CA MET A 1 -9.57 2.38 -10.22
C MET A 1 -8.85 1.15 -9.67
N PHE A 2 -7.56 1.18 -9.31
CA PHE A 2 -6.81 -0.04 -8.93
C PHE A 2 -7.43 -0.86 -7.80
N TYR A 3 -7.98 -0.19 -6.77
CA TYR A 3 -8.71 -0.88 -5.71
C TYR A 3 -9.90 -1.69 -6.22
N GLN A 4 -10.68 -1.13 -7.16
CA GLN A 4 -11.82 -1.79 -7.79
C GLN A 4 -11.38 -2.98 -8.65
N LEU A 5 -10.17 -2.94 -9.20
CA LEU A 5 -9.55 -4.04 -9.96
C LEU A 5 -8.95 -5.13 -9.06
N GLY A 6 -9.02 -4.99 -7.73
CA GLY A 6 -8.60 -6.03 -6.78
C GLY A 6 -7.30 -5.75 -6.03
N VAL A 7 -6.64 -4.60 -6.24
CA VAL A 7 -5.46 -4.22 -5.45
C VAL A 7 -5.86 -4.02 -3.98
N ARG A 8 -5.13 -4.66 -3.06
CA ARG A 8 -5.38 -4.60 -1.61
C ARG A 8 -4.19 -4.09 -0.79
N SER A 9 -3.01 -4.02 -1.40
CA SER A 9 -1.82 -3.41 -0.82
C SER A 9 -1.12 -2.59 -1.89
N MET A 10 -0.53 -1.46 -1.52
CA MET A 10 0.30 -0.67 -2.41
C MET A 10 1.54 -0.17 -1.68
N GLY A 11 2.71 -0.47 -2.23
CA GLY A 11 3.97 0.15 -1.83
C GLY A 11 4.00 1.61 -2.29
N LEU A 12 4.41 2.53 -1.42
CA LEU A 12 4.47 3.97 -1.79
C LEU A 12 5.58 4.28 -2.79
N THR A 13 6.60 3.43 -2.82
CA THR A 13 7.77 3.50 -3.70
C THR A 13 8.25 2.09 -4.02
N HIS A 14 9.02 1.94 -5.10
CA HIS A 14 9.91 0.80 -5.31
C HIS A 14 11.36 1.29 -5.10
N SER A 15 12.32 0.86 -5.93
CA SER A 15 13.71 1.35 -5.92
C SER A 15 13.89 2.77 -6.47
N CYS A 16 12.81 3.54 -6.64
CA CYS A 16 12.83 4.93 -7.07
C CYS A 16 11.82 5.75 -6.27
N ASN A 17 12.12 7.04 -6.09
CA ASN A 17 11.20 7.98 -5.46
C ASN A 17 9.99 8.25 -6.39
N THR A 18 8.86 8.57 -5.79
CA THR A 18 7.72 9.15 -6.50
C THR A 18 7.68 10.67 -6.28
N PRO A 19 6.88 11.41 -7.06
CA PRO A 19 6.57 12.82 -6.79
C PRO A 19 6.08 13.12 -5.37
N TRP A 20 5.70 12.10 -4.58
CA TRP A 20 5.05 12.28 -3.30
C TRP A 20 5.63 11.45 -2.13
N ALA A 21 6.53 10.50 -2.39
CA ALA A 21 7.22 9.68 -1.38
C ALA A 21 8.67 9.33 -1.78
N GLU A 22 9.57 9.15 -0.80
CA GLU A 22 10.96 8.74 -1.02
C GLU A 22 11.24 7.27 -0.75
N SER A 23 12.11 6.70 -1.59
CA SER A 23 12.62 5.33 -1.55
C SER A 23 13.88 5.23 -0.67
N SER A 24 14.14 4.05 -0.12
CA SER A 24 15.40 3.72 0.53
C SER A 24 16.57 3.64 -0.45
N SER A 25 16.28 3.50 -1.75
CA SER A 25 17.29 3.42 -2.79
C SER A 25 17.85 4.79 -3.14
N THR A 26 19.16 4.85 -3.31
CA THR A 26 19.88 6.04 -3.79
C THR A 26 20.19 5.98 -5.29
N PHE A 27 19.76 4.93 -6.01
CA PHE A 27 20.07 4.74 -7.43
C PHE A 27 19.48 5.82 -8.33
N TYR A 28 18.27 6.30 -8.02
CA TYR A 28 17.57 7.29 -8.82
C TYR A 28 17.31 8.55 -7.98
N PRO A 29 18.03 9.67 -8.22
CA PRO A 29 17.90 10.88 -7.40
C PRO A 29 16.67 11.73 -7.76
N VAL A 30 15.92 11.36 -8.79
CA VAL A 30 14.69 12.07 -9.20
C VAL A 30 13.73 12.09 -8.00
N TYR A 31 13.11 13.24 -7.74
CA TYR A 31 12.24 13.48 -6.58
C TYR A 31 12.86 13.26 -5.20
N LYS A 32 14.20 13.25 -5.08
CA LYS A 32 14.86 13.28 -3.78
C LYS A 32 14.71 14.68 -3.15
N ARG A 33 14.39 14.74 -1.86
CA ARG A 33 14.19 15.95 -1.07
C ARG A 33 15.08 15.85 0.18
N GLU A 34 15.35 16.99 0.81
CA GLU A 34 16.18 17.01 2.02
C GLU A 34 15.36 16.77 3.30
N ASN A 35 14.17 17.38 3.40
CA ASN A 35 13.39 17.43 4.64
C ASN A 35 11.88 17.20 4.44
N ASN A 36 11.47 16.41 3.44
CA ASN A 36 10.05 16.15 3.18
C ASN A 36 9.83 14.81 2.47
N SER A 37 10.21 13.71 3.10
CA SER A 37 10.18 12.37 2.50
C SER A 37 8.76 11.90 2.13
N LEU A 38 7.73 12.39 2.82
CA LEU A 38 6.32 12.20 2.48
C LEU A 38 5.64 13.57 2.36
N THR A 39 5.37 13.97 1.12
CA THR A 39 4.78 15.27 0.80
C THR A 39 3.35 15.44 1.34
N SER A 40 2.81 16.66 1.30
CA SER A 40 1.39 16.91 1.61
C SER A 40 0.45 16.10 0.72
N PHE A 41 0.76 15.94 -0.57
CA PHE A 41 -0.01 15.07 -1.45
C PHE A 41 0.15 13.58 -1.06
N GLY A 42 1.35 13.15 -0.69
CA GLY A 42 1.61 11.78 -0.23
C GLY A 42 0.82 11.42 1.03
N LYS A 43 0.63 12.36 1.94
CA LYS A 43 -0.28 12.21 3.10
C LYS A 43 -1.72 11.95 2.65
N VAL A 44 -2.21 12.72 1.68
CA VAL A 44 -3.54 12.49 1.09
C VAL A 44 -3.65 11.12 0.41
N VAL A 45 -2.58 10.64 -0.22
CA VAL A 45 -2.55 9.26 -0.77
C VAL A 45 -2.74 8.23 0.36
N VAL A 46 -2.02 8.37 1.48
CA VAL A 46 -2.17 7.49 2.65
C VAL A 46 -3.59 7.57 3.24
N GLU A 47 -4.18 8.76 3.33
CA GLU A 47 -5.56 8.94 3.79
C GLU A 47 -6.57 8.23 2.89
N GLU A 48 -6.41 8.35 1.57
CA GLU A 48 -7.29 7.66 0.61
C GLU A 48 -7.10 6.14 0.66
N MET A 49 -5.88 5.65 0.88
CA MET A 49 -5.63 4.22 1.14
C MET A 49 -6.34 3.74 2.40
N ASN A 50 -6.27 4.50 3.50
CA ASN A 50 -7.01 4.19 4.73
C ASN A 50 -8.53 4.19 4.49
N ARG A 51 -9.06 5.18 3.76
CA ARG A 51 -10.50 5.27 3.42
C ARG A 51 -10.96 4.09 2.57
N LEU A 52 -10.14 3.63 1.63
CA LEU A 52 -10.44 2.48 0.77
C LEU A 52 -10.29 1.14 1.50
N GLY A 53 -9.53 1.06 2.60
CA GLY A 53 -9.10 -0.22 3.16
C GLY A 53 -8.04 -0.90 2.29
N MET A 54 -7.16 -0.10 1.69
CA MET A 54 -5.95 -0.56 1.03
C MET A 54 -4.80 -0.51 2.03
N ILE A 55 -4.09 -1.62 2.19
CA ILE A 55 -2.93 -1.72 3.07
C ILE A 55 -1.81 -0.81 2.53
N VAL A 56 -1.24 0.00 3.42
CA VAL A 56 -0.04 0.77 3.13
C VAL A 56 1.17 -0.12 3.34
N ASP A 57 1.94 -0.35 2.27
CA ASP A 57 3.18 -1.10 2.32
C ASP A 57 4.40 -0.15 2.30
N LEU A 58 5.27 -0.34 3.28
CA LEU A 58 6.46 0.46 3.53
C LEU A 58 7.74 -0.17 3.04
N SER A 59 7.70 -1.40 2.51
CA SER A 59 8.86 -1.97 1.83
C SER A 59 9.32 -1.04 0.69
N HIS A 60 10.64 -0.94 0.51
CA HIS A 60 11.36 0.02 -0.35
C HIS A 60 11.29 1.50 0.03
N THR A 61 10.48 1.92 1.01
CA THR A 61 10.43 3.33 1.40
C THR A 61 11.69 3.74 2.17
N SER A 62 12.06 5.03 2.11
CA SER A 62 13.10 5.56 3.01
C SER A 62 12.59 5.50 4.45
N TRP A 63 13.49 5.40 5.43
CA TRP A 63 13.08 5.37 6.84
C TRP A 63 12.27 6.61 7.23
N ASN A 64 12.62 7.78 6.69
CA ASN A 64 11.88 9.02 6.92
C ASN A 64 10.45 8.94 6.34
N THR A 65 10.27 8.38 5.13
CA THR A 65 8.94 8.10 4.59
C THR A 65 8.17 7.16 5.52
N SER A 66 8.79 6.07 5.97
CA SER A 66 8.14 5.11 6.87
C SER A 66 7.69 5.77 8.18
N PHE A 67 8.52 6.59 8.82
CA PHE A 67 8.14 7.35 10.03
C PHE A 67 6.98 8.33 9.76
N ALA A 68 7.03 9.05 8.65
CA ALA A 68 5.96 9.98 8.27
C ALA A 68 4.63 9.26 8.02
N VAL A 69 4.65 8.06 7.45
CA VAL A 69 3.45 7.24 7.27
C VAL A 69 2.94 6.68 8.59
N LEU A 70 3.81 6.11 9.43
CA LEU A 70 3.40 5.54 10.71
C LEU A 70 2.77 6.57 11.66
N SER A 71 3.25 7.82 11.60
CA SER A 71 2.67 8.94 12.37
C SER A 71 1.37 9.47 11.79
N HIS A 72 1.02 9.14 10.54
CA HIS A 72 -0.12 9.72 9.83
C HIS A 72 -1.25 8.71 9.54
N SER A 73 -0.92 7.45 9.25
CA SER A 73 -1.88 6.41 8.92
C SER A 73 -2.82 6.12 10.09
N LYS A 74 -4.11 6.04 9.80
CA LYS A 74 -5.16 5.65 10.75
C LYS A 74 -5.30 4.13 10.91
N ALA A 75 -4.77 3.37 9.94
CA ALA A 75 -4.79 1.92 9.94
C ALA A 75 -3.39 1.33 10.16
N PRO A 76 -3.29 0.07 10.62
CA PRO A 76 -2.04 -0.65 10.65
C PRO A 76 -1.41 -0.77 9.25
N VAL A 77 -0.08 -0.66 9.19
CA VAL A 77 0.70 -0.75 7.94
C VAL A 77 1.52 -2.04 7.91
N ILE A 78 2.09 -2.36 6.74
CA ILE A 78 3.01 -3.47 6.61
C ILE A 78 4.36 -3.04 6.05
N PHE A 79 5.38 -3.86 6.30
CA PHE A 79 6.51 -4.05 5.40
C PHE A 79 6.33 -5.44 4.77
N SER A 80 5.95 -5.53 3.50
CA SER A 80 5.63 -6.84 2.88
C SER A 80 6.83 -7.74 2.64
N HIS A 81 8.04 -7.16 2.59
CA HIS A 81 9.31 -7.88 2.38
C HIS A 81 10.49 -7.00 2.82
N SER A 82 10.74 -6.95 4.13
CA SER A 82 11.92 -6.30 4.72
C SER A 82 12.38 -7.05 5.97
N SER A 83 13.66 -6.93 6.32
CA SER A 83 14.26 -7.63 7.47
C SER A 83 14.79 -6.63 8.52
N SER A 84 15.36 -7.13 9.63
CA SER A 84 15.92 -6.29 10.71
C SER A 84 17.27 -5.65 10.34
N TYR A 85 17.40 -4.33 10.52
CA TYR A 85 18.64 -3.60 10.24
C TYR A 85 19.77 -3.96 11.21
N SER A 86 19.42 -4.27 12.46
CA SER A 86 20.39 -4.58 13.52
C SER A 86 21.07 -5.95 13.32
N ILE A 87 20.46 -6.84 12.53
CA ILE A 87 21.07 -8.12 12.12
C ILE A 87 21.85 -7.96 10.81
N CYS A 88 21.29 -7.23 9.84
CA CYS A 88 21.98 -6.88 8.60
C CYS A 88 21.73 -5.41 8.27
N ASN A 89 22.80 -4.59 8.31
CA ASN A 89 22.80 -3.14 8.16
C ASN A 89 22.59 -2.65 6.71
N HIS A 90 21.59 -3.18 6.03
CA HIS A 90 21.19 -2.79 4.67
C HIS A 90 20.09 -1.73 4.69
N SER A 91 20.12 -0.74 3.79
CA SER A 91 19.07 0.32 3.71
C SER A 91 17.65 -0.20 3.42
N ARG A 92 17.50 -1.48 3.04
CA ARG A 92 16.21 -2.13 2.80
C ARG A 92 15.60 -2.72 4.07
N ASN A 93 16.40 -2.80 5.13
CA ASN A 93 16.02 -3.32 6.41
C ASN A 93 15.56 -2.20 7.36
N VAL A 94 14.78 -2.59 8.35
CA VAL A 94 14.05 -1.70 9.25
C VAL A 94 14.85 -1.51 10.55
N PRO A 95 15.22 -0.28 10.93
CA PRO A 95 15.92 0.00 12.18
C PRO A 95 15.00 -0.15 13.39
N ASP A 96 15.60 -0.39 14.56
CA ASP A 96 14.87 -0.71 15.80
C ASP A 96 13.84 0.36 16.19
N ASN A 97 14.20 1.64 16.08
CA ASN A 97 13.29 2.74 16.38
C ASN A 97 12.05 2.73 15.48
N LEU A 98 12.20 2.34 14.21
CA LEU A 98 11.10 2.23 13.27
C LEU A 98 10.25 0.97 13.54
N LEU A 99 10.87 -0.15 13.95
CA LEU A 99 10.16 -1.34 14.42
C LEU A 99 9.31 -1.03 15.66
N LEU A 100 9.83 -0.23 16.60
CA LEU A 100 9.08 0.20 17.79
C LEU A 100 7.86 1.06 17.42
N GLU A 101 7.96 1.95 16.43
CA GLU A 101 6.81 2.69 15.91
C GLU A 101 5.81 1.77 15.18
N LEU A 102 6.31 0.79 14.42
CA LEU A 102 5.46 -0.23 13.80
C LEU A 102 4.65 -1.01 14.84
N LYS A 103 5.25 -1.37 15.98
CA LYS A 103 4.56 -2.01 17.10
C LYS A 103 3.43 -1.15 17.64
N LYS A 104 3.67 0.15 17.85
CA LYS A 104 2.64 1.09 18.33
C LYS A 104 1.47 1.22 17.34
N ASN A 105 1.79 1.23 16.04
CA ASN A 105 0.81 1.21 14.96
C ASN A 105 0.07 -0.15 14.85
N GLN A 106 0.54 -1.18 15.56
CA GLN A 106 0.06 -2.57 15.47
C GLN A 106 0.24 -3.16 14.05
N GLY A 107 1.25 -2.68 13.32
CA GLY A 107 1.56 -3.15 11.97
C GLY A 107 2.25 -4.51 11.94
N LEU A 108 2.76 -4.87 10.76
CA LEU A 108 3.40 -6.16 10.50
C LEU A 108 4.68 -5.98 9.68
N ILE A 109 5.77 -6.62 10.09
CA ILE A 109 6.96 -6.80 9.24
C ILE A 109 7.00 -8.24 8.73
N MET A 110 7.01 -8.40 7.42
CA MET A 110 7.11 -9.69 6.75
C MET A 110 8.56 -9.88 6.30
N VAL A 111 9.26 -10.81 6.94
CA VAL A 111 10.72 -10.97 6.81
C VAL A 111 11.07 -11.40 5.39
N ASN A 112 11.99 -10.65 4.76
CA ASN A 112 12.53 -10.93 3.43
C ASN A 112 13.54 -12.09 3.48
N LEU A 113 13.64 -12.87 2.41
CA LEU A 113 14.54 -14.02 2.29
C LEU A 113 15.68 -13.80 1.28
N HIS A 114 15.94 -12.58 0.81
CA HIS A 114 17.04 -12.29 -0.10
C HIS A 114 18.39 -12.28 0.65
N ASN A 115 19.41 -12.97 0.11
CA ASN A 115 20.72 -13.16 0.77
C ASN A 115 21.32 -11.86 1.32
N THR A 116 21.44 -10.84 0.48
CA THR A 116 22.10 -9.59 0.87
C THR A 116 21.31 -8.78 1.89
N PHE A 117 20.02 -9.08 2.09
CA PHE A 117 19.19 -8.45 3.10
C PHE A 117 19.13 -9.25 4.40
N VAL A 118 19.50 -10.53 4.38
CA VAL A 118 19.48 -11.38 5.59
C VAL A 118 20.85 -11.69 6.18
N SER A 119 21.91 -11.66 5.37
CA SER A 119 23.29 -11.89 5.84
C SER A 119 24.22 -10.72 5.59
N CYS A 120 23.79 -9.70 4.83
CA CYS A 120 24.64 -8.61 4.33
C CYS A 120 25.84 -9.14 3.51
N ARG A 121 25.68 -10.32 2.93
CA ARG A 121 26.66 -11.02 2.09
C ARG A 121 25.93 -11.64 0.89
N ASP A 122 26.69 -12.08 -0.11
CA ASP A 122 26.13 -12.72 -1.31
C ASP A 122 25.52 -14.10 -1.01
N GLU A 123 25.98 -14.75 0.06
CA GLU A 123 25.49 -16.04 0.53
C GLU A 123 24.85 -15.95 1.92
N ALA A 124 23.80 -16.74 2.12
CA ALA A 124 23.11 -16.90 3.39
C ALA A 124 22.64 -18.34 3.56
N ASN A 125 22.14 -18.66 4.76
CA ASN A 125 21.48 -19.94 5.04
C ASN A 125 20.26 -19.69 5.95
N ILE A 126 19.45 -20.72 6.14
CA ILE A 126 18.22 -20.66 6.95
C ILE A 126 18.43 -20.10 8.37
N SER A 127 19.61 -20.33 8.97
CA SER A 127 19.94 -19.83 10.30
C SER A 127 20.00 -18.31 10.32
N HIS A 128 20.60 -17.68 9.31
CA HIS A 128 20.65 -16.21 9.20
C HIS A 128 19.25 -15.60 9.13
N VAL A 129 18.34 -16.23 8.38
CA VAL A 129 16.93 -15.80 8.32
C VAL A 129 16.30 -15.89 9.70
N ALA A 130 16.44 -17.03 10.37
CA ALA A 130 15.86 -17.23 11.70
C ALA A 130 16.42 -16.25 12.76
N ASP A 131 17.65 -15.76 12.60
CA ASP A 131 18.21 -14.71 13.46
C ASP A 131 17.42 -13.39 13.36
N HIS A 132 16.91 -13.04 12.17
CA HIS A 132 16.01 -11.89 12.03
C HIS A 132 14.68 -12.11 12.75
N PHE A 133 14.09 -13.30 12.65
CA PHE A 133 12.84 -13.63 13.36
C PHE A 133 13.03 -13.51 14.87
N ASP A 134 14.07 -14.16 15.43
CA ASP A 134 14.37 -14.13 16.86
C ASP A 134 14.58 -12.70 17.36
N TYR A 135 15.34 -11.90 16.61
CA TYR A 135 15.62 -10.52 16.97
C TYR A 135 14.36 -9.66 16.98
N ILE A 136 13.56 -9.71 15.92
CA ILE A 136 12.32 -8.92 15.82
C ILE A 136 11.34 -9.37 16.90
N LYS A 137 11.22 -10.69 17.17
CA LYS A 137 10.36 -11.22 18.24
C LYS A 137 10.77 -10.67 19.60
N LYS A 138 12.07 -10.65 19.89
CA LYS A 138 12.61 -10.09 21.13
C LYS A 138 12.30 -8.60 21.28
N LEU A 139 12.38 -7.83 20.19
CA LEU A 139 12.20 -6.38 20.22
C LEU A 139 10.73 -5.97 20.27
N ILE A 140 9.90 -6.50 19.37
CA ILE A 140 8.52 -6.04 19.17
C ILE A 140 7.44 -7.10 19.34
N GLY A 141 7.80 -8.34 19.63
CA GLY A 141 6.85 -9.44 19.83
C GLY A 141 6.52 -10.18 18.53
N ALA A 142 6.14 -11.46 18.67
CA ALA A 142 5.84 -12.35 17.55
C ALA A 142 4.59 -11.93 16.76
N GLU A 143 3.67 -11.19 17.39
CA GLU A 143 2.42 -10.67 16.80
C GLU A 143 2.62 -9.66 15.67
N SER A 144 3.85 -9.12 15.56
CA SER A 144 4.25 -8.13 14.57
C SER A 144 5.06 -8.74 13.41
N ILE A 145 5.13 -10.07 13.30
CA ILE A 145 6.01 -10.76 12.34
C ILE A 145 5.22 -11.62 11.35
N GLY A 146 5.61 -11.59 10.08
CA GLY A 146 5.14 -12.49 9.02
C GLY A 146 6.29 -12.93 8.11
N ILE A 147 5.97 -13.59 7.00
CA ILE A 147 6.95 -14.06 6.00
C ILE A 147 6.70 -13.36 4.67
N GLY A 148 7.72 -12.70 4.13
CA GLY A 148 7.67 -11.87 2.92
C GLY A 148 8.76 -12.25 1.94
N GLY A 149 8.67 -13.46 1.36
CA GLY A 149 9.81 -14.16 0.77
C GLY A 149 10.58 -13.43 -0.34
N ASP A 150 9.91 -12.58 -1.11
CA ASP A 150 10.49 -11.93 -2.30
C ASP A 150 10.97 -12.93 -3.38
N TYR A 151 10.40 -14.15 -3.39
CA TYR A 151 10.61 -15.14 -4.45
C TYR A 151 10.20 -14.56 -5.81
N GLU A 152 10.97 -14.87 -6.85
CA GLU A 152 10.85 -14.31 -8.22
C GLU A 152 11.08 -12.78 -8.33
N GLY A 153 11.25 -12.07 -7.22
CA GLY A 153 11.64 -10.65 -7.18
C GLY A 153 13.13 -10.44 -6.89
N ALA A 154 13.71 -11.29 -6.05
CA ALA A 154 15.12 -11.28 -5.67
C ALA A 154 15.99 -12.23 -6.51
N THR A 155 17.31 -12.00 -6.51
CA THR A 155 18.25 -12.75 -7.37
C THR A 155 18.94 -13.93 -6.68
N SER A 156 18.86 -14.04 -5.36
CA SER A 156 19.51 -15.11 -4.60
C SER A 156 18.81 -15.40 -3.27
N PHE A 157 18.79 -16.68 -2.88
CA PHE A 157 18.10 -17.14 -1.68
C PHE A 157 19.02 -17.99 -0.78
N PRO A 158 18.77 -18.02 0.54
CA PRO A 158 19.58 -18.74 1.50
C PRO A 158 19.59 -20.23 1.21
N HIS A 159 20.69 -20.90 1.52
CA HIS A 159 20.74 -22.35 1.51
C HIS A 159 19.67 -22.94 2.47
N GLY A 160 18.87 -23.87 1.95
CA GLY A 160 17.70 -24.44 2.60
C GLY A 160 16.39 -23.67 2.38
N LEU A 161 16.42 -22.56 1.62
CA LEU A 161 15.28 -21.72 1.25
C LEU A 161 15.26 -21.36 -0.24
N GLU A 162 15.73 -22.25 -1.10
CA GLU A 162 15.94 -22.00 -2.53
C GLU A 162 14.67 -21.61 -3.30
N ASP A 163 13.50 -22.07 -2.86
CA ASP A 163 12.23 -21.86 -3.54
C ASP A 163 11.02 -21.87 -2.58
N VAL A 164 9.84 -21.59 -3.12
CA VAL A 164 8.57 -21.55 -2.36
C VAL A 164 8.18 -22.88 -1.70
N SER A 165 8.81 -24.00 -2.08
CA SER A 165 8.57 -25.30 -1.43
C SER A 165 9.27 -25.39 -0.06
N LYS A 166 10.14 -24.45 0.30
CA LYS A 166 11.04 -24.54 1.45
C LYS A 166 10.54 -23.89 2.74
N TYR A 167 9.37 -23.23 2.73
CA TYR A 167 8.78 -22.68 3.95
C TYR A 167 8.71 -23.66 5.13
N PRO A 168 8.39 -24.97 4.96
CA PRO A 168 8.44 -25.92 6.07
C PRO A 168 9.80 -26.04 6.77
N ALA A 169 10.91 -25.87 6.03
CA ALA A 169 12.25 -25.89 6.62
C ALA A 169 12.46 -24.69 7.54
N LEU A 170 11.96 -23.50 7.18
CA LEU A 170 12.06 -22.30 8.03
C LEU A 170 11.28 -22.51 9.32
N ILE A 171 10.06 -23.03 9.21
CA ILE A 171 9.22 -23.33 10.38
C ILE A 171 9.89 -24.36 11.28
N GLN A 172 10.51 -25.39 10.70
CA GLN A 172 11.28 -26.38 11.46
C GLN A 172 12.47 -25.75 12.21
N GLU A 173 13.21 -24.84 11.58
CA GLU A 173 14.31 -24.13 12.24
C GLU A 173 13.81 -23.24 13.39
N LEU A 174 12.69 -22.54 13.21
CA LEU A 174 12.09 -21.73 14.29
C LEU A 174 11.56 -22.59 15.45
N LEU A 175 10.95 -23.75 15.16
CA LEU A 175 10.56 -24.72 16.19
C LEU A 175 11.78 -25.21 16.99
N ARG A 176 12.90 -25.51 16.32
CA ARG A 176 14.16 -25.89 16.97
C ARG A 176 14.70 -24.79 17.89
N ARG A 177 14.33 -23.53 17.63
CA ARG A 177 14.66 -22.34 18.43
C ARG A 177 13.61 -22.02 19.49
N ASN A 178 12.73 -22.98 19.82
CA ASN A 178 11.69 -22.85 20.85
C ASN A 178 10.63 -21.78 20.54
N TRP A 179 10.35 -21.51 19.26
CA TRP A 179 9.10 -20.82 18.91
C TRP A 179 7.90 -21.72 19.20
N THR A 180 6.88 -21.14 19.81
CA THR A 180 5.64 -21.89 20.10
C THR A 180 4.80 -22.04 18.84
N GLU A 181 3.99 -23.09 18.78
CA GLU A 181 3.05 -23.30 17.67
C GLU A 181 2.10 -22.11 17.49
N ASN A 182 1.67 -21.47 18.58
CA ASN A 182 0.80 -20.30 18.53
C ASN A 182 1.50 -19.08 17.89
N GLU A 183 2.76 -18.84 18.24
CA GLU A 183 3.56 -17.78 17.61
C GLU A 183 3.75 -18.05 16.11
N LEU A 184 4.03 -19.30 15.74
CA LEU A 184 4.24 -19.71 14.35
C LEU A 184 2.94 -19.68 13.53
N ALA A 185 1.81 -20.03 14.12
CA ALA A 185 0.49 -19.83 13.48
C ALA A 185 0.22 -18.33 13.22
N GLY A 186 0.67 -17.47 14.15
CA GLY A 186 0.75 -16.02 13.97
C GLY A 186 1.54 -15.63 12.73
N VAL A 187 2.82 -16.04 12.69
CA VAL A 187 3.76 -15.75 11.60
C VAL A 187 3.26 -16.25 10.25
N LEU A 188 2.69 -17.46 10.21
CA LEU A 188 2.20 -18.07 8.97
C LEU A 188 0.95 -17.38 8.42
N ARG A 189 0.09 -16.84 9.27
CA ARG A 189 -1.23 -16.34 8.84
C ARG A 189 -1.88 -15.33 9.77
N HIS A 190 -2.02 -15.63 11.05
CA HIS A 190 -2.96 -14.86 11.90
C HIS A 190 -2.53 -13.39 12.07
N ASN A 191 -1.24 -13.10 12.05
CA ASN A 191 -0.75 -11.73 12.16
C ASN A 191 -1.12 -10.88 10.94
N PHE A 192 -1.02 -11.46 9.74
CA PHE A 192 -1.46 -10.79 8.51
C PHE A 192 -2.97 -10.58 8.49
N LEU A 193 -3.76 -11.61 8.83
CA LEU A 193 -5.21 -11.48 8.89
C LEU A 193 -5.65 -10.42 9.90
N ARG A 194 -5.01 -10.36 11.08
CA ARG A 194 -5.24 -9.29 12.06
C ARG A 194 -5.06 -7.91 11.44
N VAL A 195 -3.93 -7.67 10.76
CA VAL A 195 -3.67 -6.37 10.12
C VAL A 195 -4.70 -6.09 9.03
N PHE A 196 -4.98 -7.06 8.18
CA PHE A 196 -5.91 -6.87 7.06
C PHE A 196 -7.32 -6.55 7.55
N GLU A 197 -7.83 -7.30 8.53
CA GLU A 197 -9.13 -7.01 9.15
C GLU A 197 -9.17 -5.62 9.79
N GLN A 198 -8.10 -5.18 10.46
CA GLN A 198 -8.08 -3.82 11.04
C GLN A 198 -8.10 -2.73 9.97
N VAL A 199 -7.42 -2.94 8.84
CA VAL A 199 -7.48 -2.04 7.68
C VAL A 199 -8.91 -1.97 7.13
N GLU A 200 -9.61 -3.09 7.04
CA GLU A 200 -11.02 -3.12 6.64
C GLU A 200 -11.96 -2.45 7.66
N ARG A 201 -11.70 -2.62 8.97
CA ARG A 201 -12.46 -1.92 10.01
C ARG A 201 -12.31 -0.40 9.89
N VAL A 202 -11.10 0.10 9.59
CA VAL A 202 -10.88 1.54 9.36
C VAL A 202 -11.63 2.03 8.11
N ARG A 203 -11.64 1.26 7.02
CA ARG A 203 -12.48 1.56 5.84
C ARG A 203 -13.94 1.72 6.24
N ASP A 204 -14.48 0.79 7.02
CA ASP A 204 -15.90 0.79 7.40
C ASP A 204 -16.23 1.98 8.31
N GLN A 205 -15.32 2.36 9.21
CA GLN A 205 -15.44 3.58 10.03
C GLN A 205 -15.41 4.86 9.20
N LEU A 206 -14.72 4.85 8.06
CA LEU A 206 -14.59 5.99 7.15
C LEU A 206 -15.59 5.91 5.97
N SER A 207 -16.59 5.03 6.03
CA SER A 207 -17.53 4.79 4.92
C SER A 207 -18.37 6.02 4.53
N SER A 208 -18.61 6.94 5.47
CA SER A 208 -19.28 8.22 5.22
C SER A 208 -18.39 9.26 4.53
N ASN A 209 -17.07 9.05 4.50
CA ASN A 209 -16.14 10.00 3.91
C ASN A 209 -16.15 9.87 2.39
N LEU A 210 -16.32 11.00 1.71
CA LEU A 210 -16.21 11.07 0.26
C LEU A 210 -14.76 10.75 -0.19
N PRO A 211 -14.57 10.18 -1.40
CA PRO A 211 -13.25 10.02 -1.99
C PRO A 211 -12.47 11.33 -2.03
N SER A 212 -11.16 11.26 -1.79
CA SER A 212 -10.30 12.43 -1.98
C SER A 212 -10.23 12.82 -3.46
N GLU A 213 -10.48 14.10 -3.74
CA GLU A 213 -10.35 14.70 -5.07
C GLU A 213 -9.13 15.65 -5.18
N VAL A 214 -8.25 15.65 -4.16
CA VAL A 214 -7.05 16.47 -4.18
C VAL A 214 -6.17 16.04 -5.35
N GLN A 215 -5.71 17.01 -6.12
CA GLN A 215 -4.80 16.77 -7.23
C GLN A 215 -3.37 17.09 -6.81
N ILE A 216 -2.43 16.25 -7.23
CA ILE A 216 -1.01 16.57 -7.09
C ILE A 216 -0.71 17.85 -7.88
N PRO A 217 0.03 18.82 -7.31
CA PRO A 217 0.42 20.03 -8.04
C PRO A 217 1.11 19.66 -9.35
N PHE A 218 0.78 20.39 -10.42
CA PHE A 218 1.29 20.06 -11.76
C PHE A 218 2.83 20.04 -11.81
N GLU A 219 3.47 21.00 -11.16
CA GLU A 219 4.93 21.11 -11.11
C GLU A 219 5.60 19.94 -10.40
N GLU A 220 4.95 19.33 -9.40
CA GLU A 220 5.48 18.17 -8.67
C GLU A 220 5.44 16.90 -9.53
N ALA A 221 4.48 16.80 -10.46
CA ALA A 221 4.26 15.63 -11.30
C ALA A 221 4.42 15.93 -12.80
N HIS A 222 5.23 16.92 -13.14
CA HIS A 222 5.50 17.29 -14.52
C HIS A 222 6.31 16.19 -15.22
N ASN A 223 5.81 15.69 -16.35
CA ASN A 223 6.46 14.66 -17.15
C ASN A 223 6.03 14.82 -18.63
N PRO A 224 6.95 14.73 -19.60
CA PRO A 224 6.63 14.81 -21.03
C PRO A 224 5.58 13.79 -21.52
N CYS A 225 5.40 12.68 -20.81
CA CYS A 225 4.42 11.64 -21.15
C CYS A 225 3.01 11.90 -20.58
N ARG A 226 2.74 13.05 -19.95
CA ARG A 226 1.43 13.40 -19.38
C ARG A 226 0.72 14.45 -20.24
N LEU A 227 -0.51 14.15 -20.68
CA LEU A 227 -1.38 15.14 -21.30
C LEU A 227 -2.07 15.99 -20.22
N VAL A 228 -2.04 17.31 -20.38
CA VAL A 228 -2.82 18.24 -19.55
C VAL A 228 -4.18 18.47 -20.21
N LEU A 229 -5.18 17.71 -19.73
CA LEU A 229 -6.56 17.93 -20.15
C LEU A 229 -7.06 19.25 -19.58
N ARG A 230 -7.35 20.20 -20.47
CA ARG A 230 -8.03 21.46 -20.11
C ARG A 230 -9.51 21.31 -20.43
N ARG A 231 -10.39 21.85 -19.58
CA ARG A 231 -11.79 22.00 -19.96
C ARG A 231 -11.83 22.87 -21.23
N PRO A 232 -12.61 22.50 -22.26
CA PRO A 232 -12.80 23.34 -23.43
C PRO A 232 -13.22 24.75 -23.00
N ASP A 233 -12.63 25.80 -23.56
CA ASP A 233 -13.15 27.15 -23.35
C ASP A 233 -14.52 27.22 -24.03
N PRO A 234 -15.62 27.49 -23.31
CA PRO A 234 -16.95 27.60 -23.91
C PRO A 234 -16.99 28.61 -25.06
N ARG A 235 -16.09 29.61 -25.07
CA ARG A 235 -15.96 30.62 -26.13
C ARG A 235 -15.18 30.15 -27.34
N SER A 236 -14.44 29.05 -27.23
CA SER A 236 -13.75 28.38 -28.35
C SER A 236 -14.59 27.28 -28.99
N LEU A 237 -15.75 26.95 -28.40
CA LEU A 237 -16.71 26.07 -29.05
C LEU A 237 -17.30 26.81 -30.26
N PRO A 238 -17.42 26.16 -31.43
CA PRO A 238 -18.12 26.75 -32.55
C PRO A 238 -19.49 27.22 -32.07
N SER A 239 -19.82 28.49 -32.29
CA SER A 239 -21.20 28.94 -32.19
C SER A 239 -22.00 28.04 -33.10
N ASP A 240 -23.00 27.34 -32.56
CA ASP A 240 -23.92 26.56 -33.37
C ASP A 240 -24.60 27.54 -34.32
N GLN A 241 -24.06 27.66 -35.54
CA GLN A 241 -24.67 28.44 -36.62
C GLN A 241 -25.78 27.57 -37.22
N SER A 242 -26.78 27.23 -36.41
CA SER A 242 -28.11 26.89 -36.92
C SER A 242 -28.88 28.20 -37.12
N SER A 243 -28.38 29.04 -38.03
CA SER A 243 -29.15 30.16 -38.55
C SER A 243 -30.21 29.65 -39.52
N GLY A 244 -31.48 29.71 -39.10
CA GLY A 244 -32.59 30.07 -39.98
C GLY A 244 -33.33 28.93 -40.70
N ALA A 245 -34.29 28.32 -40.00
CA ALA A 245 -35.54 27.92 -40.62
C ALA A 245 -36.71 28.41 -39.75
N GLU A 246 -37.04 29.69 -39.87
CA GLU A 246 -38.37 30.18 -39.52
C GLU A 246 -39.38 29.53 -40.47
N GLY A 247 -39.96 28.41 -40.02
CA GLY A 247 -41.13 27.78 -40.61
C GLY A 247 -42.17 27.64 -39.53
N GLY A 248 -42.92 28.72 -39.25
CA GLY A 248 -44.06 28.66 -38.36
C GLY A 248 -45.18 27.82 -38.96
N LEU A 249 -45.72 26.87 -38.18
CA LEU A 249 -47.15 26.57 -38.19
C LEU A 249 -47.63 26.22 -36.78
N PRO A 250 -48.82 26.71 -36.37
CA PRO A 250 -49.23 26.74 -34.97
C PRO A 250 -50.07 25.52 -34.58
N GLY A 251 -50.03 25.17 -33.29
CA GLY A 251 -51.07 24.40 -32.62
C GLY A 251 -50.64 22.99 -32.21
N LEU A 252 -50.42 22.78 -30.92
CA LEU A 252 -51.46 22.31 -29.99
C LEU A 252 -50.88 22.19 -28.58
N LEU A 253 -51.42 23.00 -27.65
CA LEU A 253 -51.43 22.64 -26.23
C LEU A 253 -52.22 21.34 -26.08
N ILE A 254 -51.61 20.27 -25.55
CA ILE A 254 -52.33 19.30 -24.72
C ILE A 254 -51.43 18.92 -23.53
N LEU A 255 -51.83 19.43 -22.36
CA LEU A 255 -51.49 18.89 -21.04
C LEU A 255 -52.06 17.47 -20.91
N ALA A 256 -51.28 16.50 -20.44
CA ALA A 256 -51.81 15.36 -19.70
C ALA A 256 -50.73 14.74 -18.80
N THR A 257 -50.77 15.13 -17.53
CA THR A 257 -50.27 14.40 -16.37
C THR A 257 -50.80 12.96 -16.33
N VAL A 258 -49.94 11.97 -16.09
CA VAL A 258 -50.35 10.68 -15.52
C VAL A 258 -49.41 10.31 -14.38
N LEU A 259 -49.86 10.60 -13.17
CA LEU A 259 -49.33 10.11 -11.90
C LEU A 259 -50.22 8.94 -11.45
N VAL A 260 -49.56 7.82 -11.11
CA VAL A 260 -49.91 6.81 -10.09
C VAL A 260 -51.28 6.10 -10.21
N LEU A 261 -51.24 4.77 -10.39
CA LEU A 261 -51.85 3.75 -9.51
C LEU A 261 -51.91 2.38 -10.20
N SER A 262 -51.03 1.46 -9.82
CA SER A 262 -51.33 0.03 -9.84
C SER A 262 -50.77 -0.59 -8.57
N ARG A 263 -51.64 -0.66 -7.57
CA ARG A 263 -51.48 -1.36 -6.30
C ARG A 263 -51.83 -2.84 -6.51
N ILE A 264 -51.06 -3.71 -5.85
CA ILE A 264 -51.51 -4.95 -5.18
C ILE A 264 -51.70 -6.21 -6.04
N PHE A 265 -51.29 -7.36 -5.43
CA PHE A 265 -51.25 -8.77 -5.84
C PHE A 265 -49.97 -9.15 -6.63
N LEU A 266 -49.11 -10.07 -6.19
CA LEU A 266 -49.32 -11.30 -5.42
C LEU A 266 -48.25 -11.53 -4.32
N ILE A 267 -48.75 -12.06 -3.20
CA ILE A 267 -48.04 -12.91 -2.23
C ILE A 267 -48.17 -14.35 -2.74
N GLU A 268 -47.06 -15.07 -2.85
CA GLU A 268 -46.79 -16.37 -2.16
C GLU A 268 -45.29 -16.68 -2.24
#